data_AF-A0AA37TEA6-F1
#
_entry.id   AF-A0AA37TEA6-F1
#
_cell.length_a   1.000
_cell.length_b   1.000
_cell.length_c   1.000
_cell.angle_alpha   90.00
_cell.angle_beta   90.00
_cell.angle_gamma   90.00
#
_symmetry.space_group_name_H-M   'P 1'
#
loop_
_entity.id
_entity.type
_entity.pdbx_description
1 polymer ?
#
loop_
_entity_poly.entity_id
_entity_poly.type
_entity_poly.pdbx_seq_one_letter_code
_entity_poly.pdbx_strand_id
1 'polypeptide(L)'
;MAMKTAFVVQPFEVHRKRLRPGRQEPAQTESGAVKKAENLAKRMPGAAALKVVADDETGELEGVTILGQWGEIPDDFAESLQGT
;
A
#
# COMPACT_ATOMS: atom_id res chain seq x y z
N MET A 1 3.83 15.70 19.32
CA MET A 1 3.81 14.34 18.77
C MET A 1 2.38 13.85 18.67
N ALA A 2 1.70 14.23 17.60
CA ALA A 2 0.42 13.65 17.22
C ALA A 2 0.69 12.73 16.04
N MET A 3 0.46 11.42 16.20
CA MET A 3 0.64 10.47 15.11
C MET A 3 -0.63 10.43 14.27
N LYS A 4 -0.47 10.51 12.95
CA LYS A 4 -1.55 10.36 11.98
C LYS A 4 -1.47 9.00 11.32
N THR A 5 -2.59 8.28 11.38
CA THR A 5 -2.77 7.05 10.61
C THR A 5 -3.42 7.39 9.27
N ALA A 6 -2.81 6.95 8.18
CA ALA A 6 -3.37 6.98 6.84
C ALA A 6 -3.48 5.56 6.29
N PHE A 7 -4.48 5.33 5.44
CA PHE A 7 -4.66 4.06 4.75
C PHE A 7 -4.47 4.26 3.25
N VAL A 8 -3.62 3.44 2.65
CA VAL A 8 -3.23 3.56 1.24
C VAL A 8 -3.31 2.19 0.58
N VAL A 9 -3.71 2.16 -0.68
CA VAL A 9 -3.72 0.97 -1.51
C VAL A 9 -2.70 1.12 -2.62
N GLN A 10 -1.79 0.15 -2.72
CA GLN A 10 -0.76 0.07 -3.73
C GLN A 10 -1.15 -0.99 -4.77
N PRO A 11 -1.71 -0.62 -5.93
CA PRO A 11 -1.89 -1.54 -7.04
C PRO A 11 -0.54 -1.86 -7.70
N PHE A 12 -0.45 -3.00 -8.36
CA PHE A 12 0.67 -3.41 -9.20
C PHE A 12 0.20 -3.66 -10.62
N GLU A 13 0.96 -3.16 -11.58
CA GLU A 13 0.71 -3.34 -13.00
C GLU A 13 1.91 -3.97 -13.70
N VAL A 14 1.64 -4.72 -14.77
CA VAL A 14 2.70 -5.30 -15.59
C VAL A 14 3.12 -4.28 -16.63
N HIS A 15 4.35 -3.79 -16.51
CA HIS A 15 4.98 -2.95 -17.52
C HIS A 15 6.22 -3.66 -18.08
N ARG A 16 6.24 -3.91 -19.40
CA ARG A 16 7.34 -4.62 -20.10
C ARG A 16 7.73 -5.94 -19.42
N LYS A 17 6.74 -6.78 -19.12
CA LYS A 17 6.90 -8.09 -18.44
C LYS A 17 7.47 -8.02 -17.01
N ARG A 18 7.39 -6.86 -16.35
CA ARG A 18 7.78 -6.69 -14.94
C ARG A 18 6.65 -6.06 -14.16
N LEU A 19 6.41 -6.56 -12.95
CA LEU A 19 5.51 -5.90 -12.01
C LEU A 19 6.12 -4.57 -11.57
N ARG A 20 5.29 -3.52 -11.56
CA ARG A 20 5.64 -2.19 -11.11
C ARG A 20 4.52 -1.67 -10.21
N PRO A 21 4.86 -0.91 -9.15
CA PRO A 21 3.85 -0.22 -8.38
C PRO A 21 3.15 0.82 -9.26
N GLY A 22 1.82 0.72 -9.34
CA GLY A 22 0.96 1.68 -9.99
C GLY A 22 0.65 2.88 -9.09
N ARG A 23 -0.33 3.70 -9.48
CA ARG A 23 -0.76 4.87 -8.71
C ARG A 23 -1.39 4.46 -7.37
N GLN A 24 -0.84 4.96 -6.27
CA GLN A 24 -1.40 4.77 -4.94
C GLN A 24 -2.77 5.42 -4.80
N GLU A 25 -3.68 4.73 -4.12
CA GLU A 25 -5.03 5.22 -3.83
C GLU A 25 -5.25 5.35 -2.32
N PRO A 26 -5.61 6.54 -1.81
CA PRO A 26 -5.96 6.67 -0.41
C PRO A 26 -7.29 5.98 -0.10
N ALA A 27 -7.43 5.57 1.16
CA ALA A 27 -8.65 5.08 1.76
C ALA A 27 -8.90 5.78 3.10
N GLN A 28 -10.17 5.97 3.45
CA GLN A 28 -10.55 6.66 4.69
C GLN A 28 -10.46 5.74 5.91
N THR A 29 -10.53 4.42 5.72
CA THR A 29 -10.54 3.42 6.79
C THR A 29 -9.75 2.19 6.40
N GLU A 30 -9.32 1.43 7.40
CA GLU A 30 -8.60 0.16 7.23
C GLU A 30 -9.40 -0.84 6.38
N SER A 31 -10.67 -1.08 6.74
CA SER A 31 -11.57 -1.97 5.98
C SER A 31 -11.80 -1.46 4.56
N GLY A 32 -11.84 -0.14 4.36
CA GLY A 32 -11.93 0.48 3.05
C GLY A 32 -10.70 0.19 2.18
N ALA A 33 -9.49 0.27 2.76
CA ALA A 33 -8.25 -0.08 2.06
C ALA A 33 -8.21 -1.55 1.65
N VAL A 34 -8.56 -2.46 2.57
CA VAL A 34 -8.61 -3.90 2.32
C VAL A 34 -9.58 -4.22 1.18
N LYS A 35 -10.84 -3.76 1.26
CA LYS A 35 -11.84 -4.01 0.21
C LYS A 35 -11.45 -3.39 -1.13
N LYS A 36 -10.84 -2.21 -1.11
CA LYS A 36 -10.37 -1.54 -2.32
C LYS A 36 -9.23 -2.32 -2.97
N ALA A 37 -8.24 -2.78 -2.20
CA ALA A 37 -7.13 -3.58 -2.69
C ALA A 37 -7.62 -4.91 -3.30
N GLU A 38 -8.51 -5.62 -2.61
CA GLU A 38 -9.13 -6.84 -3.13
C GLU A 38 -9.86 -6.58 -4.46
N ASN A 39 -10.65 -5.51 -4.55
CA ASN A 39 -11.35 -5.16 -5.78
C ASN A 39 -10.41 -4.72 -6.91
N LEU A 40 -9.30 -4.06 -6.58
CA LEU A 40 -8.27 -3.70 -7.57
C LEU A 40 -7.58 -4.95 -8.13
N ALA A 41 -7.23 -5.91 -7.27
CA ALA A 41 -6.61 -7.17 -7.69
C ALA A 41 -7.51 -8.04 -8.57
N LYS A 42 -8.83 -7.78 -8.63
CA LYS A 42 -9.73 -8.45 -9.60
C LYS A 42 -9.53 -7.97 -11.05
N ARG A 43 -8.93 -6.78 -11.25
CA ARG A 43 -8.73 -6.16 -12.57
C ARG A 43 -7.28 -5.75 -12.86
N MET A 44 -6.41 -5.85 -11.87
CA MET A 44 -4.98 -5.59 -11.94
C MET A 44 -4.21 -6.88 -11.58
N PRO A 45 -2.96 -7.05 -12.00
CA PRO A 45 -2.11 -8.16 -11.60
C PRO A 45 -2.06 -8.41 -10.08
N GLY A 46 -1.97 -7.35 -9.28
CA GLY A 46 -2.05 -7.45 -7.83
C GLY A 46 -2.27 -6.10 -7.15
N ALA A 47 -2.52 -6.12 -5.85
CA ALA A 47 -2.67 -4.94 -5.01
C ALA A 47 -2.40 -5.26 -3.53
N ALA A 48 -1.81 -4.30 -2.81
CA ALA A 48 -1.58 -4.37 -1.38
C ALA A 48 -2.31 -3.24 -0.64
N ALA A 49 -2.91 -3.55 0.50
CA ALA A 49 -3.45 -2.57 1.43
C ALA A 49 -2.40 -2.25 2.49
N LEU A 50 -2.20 -0.96 2.75
CA LEU A 50 -1.17 -0.43 3.64
C LEU A 50 -1.80 0.49 4.68
N LYS A 51 -1.29 0.39 5.90
CA LYS A 51 -1.48 1.36 6.98
C LYS A 51 -0.17 2.10 7.16
N VAL A 52 -0.21 3.41 7.03
CA VAL A 52 0.93 4.30 7.18
C VAL A 52 0.73 5.11 8.46
N VAL A 53 1.73 5.10 9.33
CA VAL A 53 1.78 5.95 10.52
C VAL A 53 2.86 6.99 10.29
N ALA A 54 2.49 8.27 10.41
CA ALA A 54 3.39 9.40 10.25
C ALA A 54 3.17 10.41 11.38
N ASP A 55 4.20 11.15 11.78
CA ASP A 55 4.05 12.26 12.70
C ASP A 55 3.36 13.44 11.97
N ASP A 56 2.29 13.98 12.55
CA ASP A 56 1.47 15.04 11.93
C ASP A 56 2.17 16.42 11.97
N GLU A 57 3.21 16.58 12.78
CA GLU A 57 3.99 17.82 12.90
C GLU A 57 5.17 17.85 11.91
N THR A 58 5.84 16.72 11.69
CA THR A 58 7.02 16.64 10.80
C THR A 58 6.70 16.02 9.44
N GLY A 59 5.63 15.24 9.32
CA GLY A 59 5.34 14.42 8.14
C GLY A 59 6.28 13.23 7.98
N GLU A 60 7.13 12.95 8.97
CA GLU A 60 8.04 11.82 8.95
C GLU A 60 7.26 10.51 9.07
N LEU A 61 7.57 9.57 8.16
CA LEU A 61 7.01 8.24 8.19
C LEU A 61 7.61 7.48 9.37
N GLU A 62 6.76 7.11 10.33
CA GLU A 62 7.18 6.32 11.49
C GLU A 62 7.10 4.82 11.19
N GLY A 63 6.14 4.40 10.36
CA GLY A 63 6.08 3.02 9.93
C GLY A 63 4.98 2.72 8.92
N VAL A 64 5.19 1.64 8.16
CA VAL A 64 4.22 1.09 7.21
C VAL A 64 3.90 -0.35 7.58
N THR A 65 2.62 -0.66 7.75
CA THR A 65 2.11 -2.02 7.99
C THR A 65 1.31 -2.48 6.79
N ILE A 66 1.58 -3.70 6.31
CA ILE A 66 0.78 -4.34 5.27
C ILE A 66 -0.46 -4.96 5.92
N LEU A 67 -1.63 -4.49 5.54
CA LEU A 67 -2.93 -4.98 6.03
C LEU A 67 -3.41 -6.22 5.25
N GLY A 68 -2.97 -6.35 4.00
CA GLY A 68 -3.30 -7.48 3.15
C GLY A 68 -2.70 -7.34 1.76
N GLN A 69 -2.62 -8.47 1.07
CA GLN A 69 -1.98 -8.64 -0.22
C GLN A 69 -2.86 -9.53 -1.09
N TRP A 70 -3.08 -9.13 -2.35
CA TRP A 70 -3.89 -9.88 -3.31
C TRP A 70 -3.25 -9.88 -4.69
N GLY A 71 -3.31 -11.03 -5.38
CA GLY A 71 -2.71 -11.19 -6.70
C GLY A 71 -1.18 -11.26 -6.67
N GLU A 72 -0.56 -10.84 -7.76
CA GLU A 72 0.90 -10.82 -7.92
C GLU A 72 1.51 -9.54 -7.33
N ILE A 73 2.39 -9.70 -6.34
CA ILE A 73 3.13 -8.63 -5.68
C ILE A 73 4.61 -9.02 -5.67
N PRO A 74 5.55 -8.08 -5.91
CA PRO A 74 6.97 -8.37 -5.82
C PRO A 74 7.38 -8.87 -4.43
N ASP A 75 8.22 -9.91 -4.35
CA ASP A 75 8.66 -10.50 -3.08
C ASP A 75 9.44 -9.50 -2.21
N ASP A 76 10.17 -8.58 -2.85
CA ASP A 76 10.94 -7.49 -2.22
C ASP A 76 10.05 -6.32 -1.76
N PHE A 77 8.75 -6.35 -2.05
CA PHE A 77 7.85 -5.23 -1.72
C PHE A 77 7.79 -4.98 -0.21
N ALA A 78 7.68 -6.02 0.61
CA ALA A 78 7.63 -5.87 2.06
C ALA A 78 8.92 -5.27 2.63
N GLU A 79 10.07 -5.62 2.05
CA GLU A 79 11.38 -5.06 2.40
C GLU A 79 11.49 -3.59 1.94
N SER A 80 10.96 -3.26 0.76
CA SER A 80 10.98 -1.90 0.21
C SER A 80 10.22 -0.88 1.08
N LEU A 81 9.27 -1.33 1.91
CA LEU A 81 8.52 -0.48 2.83
C LEU A 81 9.27 -0.17 4.14
N GLN A 82 10.33 -0.92 4.44
CA GLN A 82 11.14 -0.76 5.66
C GLN A 82 12.42 0.06 5.41
N GLY A 83 12.78 0.28 4.15
CA GLY A 83 14.00 0.99 3.77
C GLY A 83 13.73 2.41 3.29
N THR A 84 13.52 3.37 4.20
CA THR A 84 13.89 4.78 3.99
C THR A 84 14.12 5.46 5.33
#